data_AF-A0A932LKH2-F1
#
_entry.id   AF-A0A932LKH2-F1
#
_cell.length_a   1.000
_cell.length_b   1.000
_cell.length_c   1.000
_cell.angle_alpha   90.00
_cell.angle_beta   90.00
_cell.angle_gamma   90.00
#
_symmetry.space_group_name_H-M   'P 1'
#
loop_
_entity.id
_entity.type
_entity.pdbx_description
1 polymer ?
#
loop_
_entity_poly.entity_id
_entity_poly.type
_entity_poly.pdbx_seq_one_letter_code
_entity_poly.pdbx_strand_id
1 'polypeptide(L)'
;MLLVGLGVWRLSDSLQWSRNSTVRYALPAAVLGVFGWICYRLINQARFADFLIATEAEMNKVSWPSWPELRRTTAVVLITMLILAVVLFCYDVVWQQLLTAVGVLRKPD
;
A
#
# COMPACT_ATOMS: atom_id res chain seq x y z
N MET A 1 -15.30 0.66 6.94
CA MET A 1 -15.75 1.42 8.15
C MET A 1 -15.82 2.92 7.89
N LEU A 2 -14.77 3.57 7.38
CA LEU A 2 -14.78 5.02 7.09
C LEU A 2 -15.87 5.46 6.09
N LEU A 3 -16.10 4.71 5.01
CA LEU A 3 -17.18 5.02 4.04
C LEU A 3 -18.59 4.95 4.66
N VAL A 4 -18.83 4.00 5.56
CA VAL A 4 -20.13 3.88 6.24
C VAL A 4 -20.29 4.96 7.30
N GLY A 5 -19.22 5.29 8.03
CA GLY A 5 -19.22 6.45 8.95
C GLY A 5 -19.49 7.77 8.21
N LEU A 6 -18.85 7.98 7.06
CA LEU A 6 -19.08 9.16 6.22
C LEU A 6 -20.47 9.17 5.58
N GLY A 7 -21.00 8.00 5.20
CA GLY A 7 -22.36 7.85 4.69
C GLY A 7 -23.43 8.18 5.74
N VAL A 8 -23.24 7.71 6.98
CA VAL A 8 -24.10 8.02 8.13
C VAL A 8 -24.00 9.50 8.51
N TRP A 9 -22.81 10.09 8.43
CA TRP A 9 -22.59 11.51 8.66
C TRP A 9 -23.28 12.37 7.60
N ARG A 10 -23.16 12.02 6.31
CA ARG A 10 -23.86 12.70 5.21
C ARG A 10 -25.38 12.51 5.24
N LEU A 11 -25.86 11.36 5.69
CA LEU A 11 -27.29 11.10 5.90
C LEU A 11 -27.85 11.94 7.05
N SER A 12 -27.09 12.07 8.14
CA SER A 12 -27.46 12.94 9.27
C SER A 12 -27.53 14.40 8.83
N ASP A 13 -26.57 14.86 8.00
CA ASP A 13 -26.49 16.22 7.49
C ASP A 13 -27.63 16.56 6.52
N SER A 14 -27.96 15.65 5.58
CA SER A 14 -29.10 15.83 4.68
C SER A 14 -30.46 15.77 5.40
N LEU A 15 -30.56 15.04 6.51
CA LEU A 15 -31.77 14.99 7.35
C LEU A 15 -31.93 16.18 8.30
N GLN A 16 -30.94 17.08 8.43
CA GLN A 16 -31.07 18.29 9.27
C GLN A 16 -32.19 19.22 8.77
N TRP A 17 -32.59 19.08 7.51
CA TRP A 17 -33.73 19.80 6.93
C TRP A 17 -35.10 19.24 7.37
N SER A 18 -35.14 18.03 7.94
CA SER A 18 -36.37 17.39 8.45
C SER A 18 -36.63 17.76 9.91
N ARG A 19 -37.80 18.37 10.18
CA ARG A 19 -38.21 18.88 11.52
C ARG A 19 -38.45 17.78 12.57
N ASN A 20 -38.45 16.49 12.20
CA ASN A 20 -38.84 15.39 13.07
C ASN A 20 -37.62 14.72 13.74
N SER A 21 -37.40 15.00 15.03
CA SER A 21 -36.23 14.59 15.82
C SER A 21 -36.00 13.08 15.86
N THR A 22 -37.06 12.27 15.83
CA THR A 22 -36.96 10.80 15.87
C THR A 22 -36.31 10.24 14.60
N VAL A 23 -36.65 10.79 13.44
CA VAL A 23 -36.14 10.28 12.15
C VAL A 23 -34.66 10.60 11.98
N ARG A 24 -34.21 11.75 12.51
CA ARG A 24 -32.81 12.20 12.49
C ARG A 24 -31.85 11.25 13.20
N TYR A 25 -32.27 10.60 14.29
CA TYR A 25 -31.42 9.69 15.07
C TYR A 25 -31.71 8.21 14.82
N ALA A 26 -32.95 7.83 14.53
CA ALA A 26 -33.32 6.43 14.32
C ALA A 26 -32.76 5.86 13.00
N LEU A 27 -32.81 6.64 11.92
CA LEU A 27 -32.38 6.18 10.59
C LEU A 27 -30.86 5.90 10.53
N PRO A 28 -29.98 6.80 11.00
CA PRO A 28 -28.54 6.54 10.97
C PRO A 28 -28.13 5.41 11.93
N ALA A 29 -28.80 5.28 13.08
CA ALA A 29 -28.56 4.18 14.03
C ALA A 29 -28.95 2.82 13.43
N ALA A 30 -30.07 2.74 12.70
CA ALA A 30 -30.48 1.53 12.01
C ALA A 30 -29.47 1.13 10.92
N VAL A 31 -28.95 2.09 10.14
CA VAL A 31 -27.93 1.84 9.12
C VAL A 31 -26.64 1.28 9.74
N LEU A 32 -26.18 1.86 10.86
CA LEU A 32 -25.02 1.34 11.59
C LEU A 32 -25.25 -0.07 12.14
N GLY A 33 -26.43 -0.33 12.71
CA GLY A 33 -26.81 -1.64 13.22
C GLY A 33 -26.83 -2.71 12.14
N VAL A 34 -27.45 -2.43 10.99
CA VAL A 34 -27.49 -3.33 9.84
C VAL A 34 -26.09 -3.57 9.28
N PHE A 35 -25.27 -2.52 9.16
CA PHE A 35 -23.88 -2.68 8.71
C PHE A 35 -23.06 -3.55 9.67
N GLY A 36 -23.18 -3.32 10.98
CA GLY A 36 -22.53 -4.13 11.99
C GLY A 36 -22.95 -5.60 11.93
N TRP A 37 -24.25 -5.86 11.76
CA TRP A 37 -24.79 -7.20 11.57
C TRP A 37 -24.24 -7.90 10.33
N ILE A 38 -24.17 -7.19 9.20
CA ILE A 38 -23.59 -7.72 7.95
C ILE A 38 -22.11 -8.03 8.13
N CYS A 39 -21.32 -7.13 8.73
CA CYS A 39 -19.92 -7.37 9.04
C CYS A 39 -19.73 -8.60 9.92
N TYR A 40 -20.54 -8.73 10.99
CA TYR A 40 -20.52 -9.91 11.85
C TYR A 40 -20.82 -11.19 11.07
N ARG A 41 -21.85 -11.19 10.22
CA ARG A 41 -22.25 -12.35 9.39
C ARG A 41 -21.24 -12.72 8.32
N LEU A 42 -20.47 -11.75 7.80
CA LEU A 42 -19.43 -11.99 6.80
C LEU A 42 -18.16 -12.56 7.45
N ILE A 43 -17.76 -12.04 8.60
CA ILE A 43 -16.56 -12.49 9.33
C ILE A 43 -16.81 -13.83 10.02
N ASN A 44 -17.98 -14.03 10.62
CA ASN A 44 -18.36 -15.26 11.33
C ASN A 44 -18.84 -16.37 10.37
N GLN A 45 -18.13 -16.58 9.27
CA GLN A 45 -18.31 -17.71 8.37
C GLN A 45 -17.20 -18.72 8.62
N ALA A 46 -17.56 -19.99 8.85
CA ALA A 46 -16.60 -21.06 9.16
C ALA A 46 -15.43 -21.12 8.15
N ARG A 47 -15.74 -20.99 6.85
CA ARG A 47 -14.73 -21.01 5.78
C ARG A 47 -13.70 -19.88 5.85
N PHE A 48 -14.08 -18.69 6.31
CA PHE A 48 -13.16 -17.55 6.42
C PHE A 48 -12.24 -17.70 7.63
N ALA A 49 -12.77 -18.23 8.75
CA ALA A 49 -11.97 -18.58 9.91
C ALA A 49 -10.94 -19.66 9.59
N ASP A 50 -11.34 -20.73 8.89
CA ASP A 50 -10.44 -21.79 8.45
C ASP A 50 -9.32 -21.24 7.53
N PHE A 51 -9.64 -20.29 6.64
CA PHE A 51 -8.66 -19.61 5.79
C PHE A 51 -7.66 -18.78 6.59
N LEU A 52 -8.10 -18.04 7.60
CA LEU A 52 -7.22 -17.26 8.47
C LEU A 52 -6.28 -18.17 9.27
N ILE A 53 -6.78 -19.28 9.81
CA ILE A 53 -5.96 -20.28 10.51
C ILE A 53 -4.92 -20.88 9.55
N ALA A 54 -5.31 -21.21 8.32
CA ALA A 54 -4.39 -21.71 7.31
C ALA A 54 -3.32 -20.68 6.93
N THR A 55 -3.70 -19.40 6.80
CA THR A 55 -2.77 -18.30 6.50
C THR A 55 -1.81 -18.05 7.65
N GLU A 56 -2.28 -18.11 8.90
CA GLU A 56 -1.44 -18.03 10.09
C GLU A 56 -0.42 -19.18 10.12
N ALA A 57 -0.87 -20.41 9.86
CA ALA A 57 0.02 -21.57 9.76
C ALA A 57 1.06 -21.42 8.63
N GLU A 58 0.71 -20.79 7.51
CA GLU A 58 1.64 -20.52 6.42
C GLU A 58 2.62 -19.38 6.76
N MET A 59 2.14 -18.33 7.42
CA MET A 59 2.97 -17.24 7.90
C MET A 59 4.00 -17.71 8.93
N ASN A 60 3.66 -18.68 9.77
CA ASN A 60 4.61 -19.30 10.71
C ASN A 60 5.73 -20.09 10.03
N LYS A 61 5.57 -20.48 8.75
CA LYS A 61 6.64 -21.11 7.96
C LYS A 61 7.62 -20.08 7.40
N VAL A 62 7.22 -18.82 7.29
CA VAL A 62 8.07 -17.74 6.77
C VAL A 62 9.03 -17.31 7.89
N SER A 63 10.29 -17.73 7.79
CA SER A 63 11.34 -17.21 8.68
C SER A 63 11.69 -15.78 8.27
N TRP A 64 11.25 -14.80 9.05
CA TRP A 64 11.69 -13.43 8.87
C TRP A 64 13.21 -13.32 9.15
N PRO A 65 13.97 -12.66 8.26
CA PRO A 65 15.40 -12.56 8.42
C PRO A 65 15.74 -11.77 9.69
N SER A 66 16.86 -12.13 10.33
CA SER A 66 17.34 -11.43 11.51
C SER A 66 17.93 -10.05 11.14
N TRP A 67 17.87 -9.05 12.03
CA TRP A 67 18.43 -7.71 11.77
C TRP A 67 19.86 -7.71 11.19
N PRO A 68 20.80 -8.56 11.67
CA PRO A 68 22.14 -8.66 11.07
C PRO A 68 22.13 -9.23 9.65
N GLU A 69 21.26 -10.20 9.38
CA GLU A 69 21.13 -10.83 8.06
C GLU A 69 20.52 -9.87 7.03
N LEU A 70 19.49 -9.10 7.39
CA LEU A 70 18.95 -8.06 6.51
C LEU A 70 20.04 -7.08 6.10
N ARG A 71 20.81 -6.56 7.07
CA ARG A 71 21.88 -5.59 6.79
C ARG A 71 22.95 -6.18 5.88
N ARG A 72 23.35 -7.43 6.08
CA ARG A 72 24.32 -8.11 5.21
C ARG A 72 23.79 -8.24 3.79
N THR A 73 22.55 -8.71 3.62
CA THR A 73 21.94 -8.91 2.30
C THR A 73 21.74 -7.58 1.57
N THR A 74 21.21 -6.56 2.24
CA THR A 74 21.03 -5.22 1.65
C THR A 74 22.36 -4.52 1.35
N ALA A 75 23.37 -4.67 2.21
CA ALA A 75 24.68 -4.05 1.99
C ALA A 75 25.36 -4.57 0.71
N VAL A 76 25.28 -5.88 0.44
CA VAL A 76 25.82 -6.47 -0.79
C VAL A 76 25.13 -5.86 -2.02
N VAL A 77 23.80 -5.76 -2.00
CA VAL A 77 23.03 -5.17 -3.11
C VAL A 77 23.34 -3.69 -3.30
N LEU A 78 23.50 -2.93 -2.22
CA LEU A 78 23.85 -1.51 -2.29
C LEU A 78 25.24 -1.31 -2.94
N ILE A 79 26.21 -2.14 -2.55
CA ILE A 79 27.57 -2.12 -3.11
C ILE A 79 27.54 -2.50 -4.59
N THR A 80 26.78 -3.54 -4.98
CA THR A 80 26.69 -3.94 -6.39
C THR A 80 26.04 -2.87 -7.25
N MET A 81 24.99 -2.20 -6.75
CA MET A 81 24.38 -1.05 -7.42
C MET A 81 25.34 0.13 -7.56
N LEU A 82 26.16 0.42 -6.55
CA LEU A 82 27.17 1.48 -6.60
C LEU A 82 28.24 1.20 -7.65
N ILE A 83 28.77 -0.04 -7.69
CA ILE A 83 29.76 -0.44 -8.69
C ILE A 83 29.17 -0.34 -10.10
N LEU A 84 27.94 -0.83 -10.29
CA LEU A 84 27.24 -0.73 -11.58
C LEU A 84 27.08 0.73 -12.01
N ALA A 85 26.70 1.62 -11.10
CA ALA A 85 26.56 3.05 -11.38
C ALA A 85 27.89 3.67 -11.84
N VAL A 86 29.01 3.34 -11.20
CA VAL A 86 30.35 3.79 -11.62
C VAL A 86 30.71 3.26 -13.00
N VAL A 87 30.45 1.98 -13.28
CA VAL A 87 30.74 1.38 -14.58
C VAL A 87 29.93 2.05 -15.69
N LEU A 88 28.63 2.28 -15.46
CA LEU A 88 27.78 2.99 -16.42
C LEU A 88 28.26 4.42 -16.65
N PHE A 89 28.64 5.13 -15.59
CA PHE A 89 29.22 6.47 -15.72
C PHE A 89 30.51 6.47 -16.56
N CYS A 90 31.39 5.48 -16.37
CA CYS A 90 32.58 5.31 -17.22
C CYS A 90 32.20 5.09 -18.69
N TYR A 91 31.21 4.25 -18.97
CA TYR A 91 30.73 4.05 -20.34
C TYR A 91 30.17 5.35 -20.92
N ASP A 92 29.36 6.09 -20.17
CA ASP A 92 28.79 7.37 -20.61
C ASP A 92 29.91 8.35 -21.01
N VAL A 93 30.96 8.49 -20.18
CA VAL A 93 32.10 9.37 -20.48
C VAL A 93 32.88 8.89 -21.71
N VAL A 94 33.16 7.59 -21.82
CA VAL A 94 33.88 7.02 -22.96
C VAL A 94 33.10 7.24 -24.26
N TRP A 95 31.78 6.97 -24.24
CA TRP A 95 30.92 7.20 -25.39
C TRP A 95 30.82 8.67 -25.76
N GLN A 96 30.69 9.57 -24.78
CA GLN A 96 30.69 11.02 -25.03
C GLN A 96 31.99 11.48 -25.70
N GLN A 97 33.15 11.03 -25.20
CA GLN A 97 34.44 11.39 -25.79
C GLN A 97 34.61 10.81 -27.20
N LEU A 98 34.25 9.55 -27.42
CA LEU A 98 34.33 8.89 -28.72
C LEU A 98 33.41 9.57 -29.74
N LEU A 99 32.15 9.84 -29.39
CA LEU A 99 31.19 10.49 -30.28
C LEU A 99 31.54 11.96 -30.57
N THR A 100 32.20 12.65 -29.64
CA THR A 100 32.77 13.99 -29.88
C THR A 100 33.97 13.91 -30.81
N ALA A 101 34.86 12.93 -30.63
CA ALA A 101 36.04 12.73 -31.47
C ALA A 101 35.68 12.34 -32.92
N VAL A 102 34.62 11.56 -33.12
CA VAL A 102 34.06 11.21 -34.44
C VAL A 102 33.31 12.39 -35.08
N GLY A 103 33.11 13.50 -34.36
CA GLY A 103 32.53 14.74 -34.90
C GLY A 103 31.00 14.72 -35.06
N VAL A 104 30.33 13.70 -34.52
CA VAL A 104 28.86 13.58 -34.55
C VAL A 104 28.19 14.45 -33.48
N LEU A 105 28.84 14.60 -32.31
CA LEU A 105 28.36 15.48 -31.24
C LEU A 105 29.13 16.81 -31.25
N ARG A 106 28.49 17.87 -31.78
CA ARG A 106 28.96 19.24 -31.59
C ARG A 106 28.54 19.72 -30.20
N LYS A 107 29.49 19.82 -29.27
CA LYS A 107 29.31 20.39 -27.93
C LYS A 107 28.73 21.81 -28.08
N PRO A 108 27.49 22.10 -27.63
CA PRO A 108 27.05 23.47 -27.47
C PRO A 108 27.78 24.04 -26.25
N ASP A 109 28.20 25.30 -26.41
CA ASP A 109 29.00 26.08 -25.46
C ASP A 109 28.41 26.09 -24.04
#